data_AF-C6CMY4-F1
#
_entry.id   AF-C6CMY4-F1
#
_cell.length_a   1.000
_cell.length_b   1.000
_cell.length_c   1.000
_cell.angle_alpha   90.00
_cell.angle_beta   90.00
_cell.angle_gamma   90.00
#
_symmetry.space_group_name_H-M   'P 1'
#
loop_
_entity.id
_entity.type
_entity.pdbx_description
1 polymer ?
#
loop_
_entity_poly.entity_id
_entity_poly.type
_entity_poly.pdbx_seq_one_letter_code
_entity_poly.pdbx_strand_id
1 'polypeptide(L)'
;MLNPDFERYYQRVRAQQKRESLIWALVLAVLYIGAGKLSEFSLYTLWDSFPHFFDYLAETLPVLHWRQLFADGHTEGSLAYWGYRLPIQLPLIWETLNLALAATVLSVAASVVLGFLAAGNTHSPPGVRFTIRALVAFLRTMPELAWAVMFVMAFGIGVIPGFLALALHTIGSLTKLFYEAIETASERPVRGLAACGAGVLQRMRFGLWPQVKPIVLSYSFMRLEINFRQSTILGLVGAGGIGQELMTNIKLDRYDQVSITMLLIIVVVSMLDALSGWLRQQVVEGDK
;
A
#
# COMPACT_ATOMS: atom_id res chain seq x y z
N MET A 1 24.49 -51.42 22.67
CA MET A 1 23.43 -52.19 21.99
C MET A 1 22.13 -51.39 22.18
N LEU A 2 21.55 -50.84 21.10
CA LEU A 2 20.27 -50.11 21.22
C LEU A 2 19.17 -51.08 21.67
N ASN A 3 18.26 -50.59 22.52
CA ASN A 3 17.16 -51.38 23.07
C ASN A 3 16.22 -51.84 21.93
N PRO A 4 15.96 -53.14 21.74
CA PRO A 4 15.10 -53.67 20.68
C PRO A 4 13.66 -53.10 20.69
N ASP A 5 13.18 -52.62 21.84
CA ASP A 5 11.89 -51.94 21.93
C ASP A 5 11.91 -50.54 21.30
N PHE A 6 13.04 -49.83 21.38
CA PHE A 6 13.24 -48.54 20.74
C PHE A 6 13.26 -48.68 19.21
N GLU A 7 13.89 -49.74 18.70
CA GLU A 7 13.99 -50.00 17.27
C GLU A 7 12.61 -50.34 16.66
N ARG A 8 11.81 -51.14 17.37
CA ARG A 8 10.42 -51.44 16.99
C ARG A 8 9.51 -50.21 17.07
N TYR A 9 9.66 -49.38 18.09
CA TYR A 9 8.94 -48.11 18.20
C TYR A 9 9.30 -47.15 17.06
N TYR A 10 10.59 -46.97 16.78
CA TYR A 10 11.09 -46.10 15.72
C TYR A 10 10.61 -46.56 14.34
N GLN A 11 10.61 -47.87 14.06
CA GLN A 11 10.08 -48.40 12.81
C GLN A 11 8.57 -48.18 12.65
N ARG A 12 7.78 -48.31 13.72
CA ARG A 12 6.33 -48.01 13.68
C ARG A 12 6.06 -46.52 13.44
N VAL A 13 6.75 -45.64 14.15
CA VAL A 13 6.61 -44.18 13.99
C VAL A 13 7.02 -43.75 12.58
N ARG A 14 8.14 -44.28 12.05
CA ARG A 14 8.60 -43.97 10.69
C ARG A 14 7.63 -44.49 9.61
N ALA A 15 7.05 -45.68 9.80
CA ALA A 15 6.06 -46.23 8.86
C ALA A 15 4.76 -45.42 8.90
N GLN A 16 4.32 -44.99 10.09
CA GLN A 16 3.14 -44.15 10.26
C GLN A 16 3.36 -42.76 9.64
N GLN A 17 4.51 -42.13 9.90
CA GLN A 17 4.88 -40.85 9.28
C GLN A 17 4.95 -40.95 7.75
N LYS A 18 5.53 -42.02 7.19
CA LYS A 18 5.54 -42.23 5.73
C LYS A 18 4.13 -42.35 5.16
N ARG A 19 3.25 -43.12 5.82
CA ARG A 19 1.87 -43.31 5.38
C ARG A 19 1.08 -42.00 5.45
N GLU A 20 1.22 -41.26 6.54
CA GLU A 20 0.58 -39.95 6.72
C GLU A 20 1.12 -38.94 5.70
N SER A 21 2.44 -38.88 5.47
CA SER A 21 3.02 -38.00 4.44
C SER A 21 2.54 -38.33 3.04
N LEU A 22 2.36 -39.63 2.72
CA LEU A 22 1.85 -40.07 1.42
C LEU A 22 0.37 -39.69 1.26
N ILE A 23 -0.44 -39.86 2.30
CA ILE A 23 -1.85 -39.47 2.29
C ILE A 23 -1.98 -37.95 2.10
N TRP A 24 -1.22 -37.16 2.86
CA TRP A 24 -1.23 -35.70 2.73
C TRP A 24 -0.73 -35.24 1.36
N ALA A 25 0.31 -35.87 0.82
CA ALA A 25 0.80 -35.59 -0.53
C ALA A 25 -0.25 -35.92 -1.61
N LEU A 26 -0.98 -37.03 -1.45
CA LEU A 26 -2.08 -37.42 -2.34
C LEU A 26 -3.25 -36.45 -2.28
N VAL A 27 -3.65 -36.04 -1.07
CA VAL A 27 -4.70 -35.03 -0.85
C VAL A 27 -4.29 -33.69 -1.48
N LEU A 28 -3.05 -33.25 -1.28
CA LEU A 28 -2.51 -32.05 -1.92
C LEU A 28 -2.51 -32.16 -3.44
N ALA A 29 -2.09 -33.30 -4.00
CA ALA A 29 -2.08 -33.52 -5.44
C ALA A 29 -3.50 -33.50 -6.04
N VAL A 30 -4.47 -34.10 -5.35
CA VAL A 30 -5.88 -34.08 -5.77
C VAL A 30 -6.47 -32.68 -5.66
N LEU A 31 -6.23 -31.96 -4.57
CA LEU A 31 -6.64 -30.56 -4.42
C LEU A 31 -6.01 -29.67 -5.47
N TYR A 32 -4.74 -29.88 -5.80
CA TYR A 32 -4.03 -29.14 -6.84
C TYR A 32 -4.62 -29.40 -8.23
N ILE A 33 -4.84 -30.66 -8.61
CA ILE A 33 -5.44 -31.02 -9.90
C ILE A 33 -6.90 -30.54 -9.98
N GLY A 34 -7.64 -30.63 -8.87
CA GLY A 34 -9.01 -30.14 -8.77
C GLY A 34 -9.09 -28.61 -8.91
N ALA A 35 -8.21 -27.88 -8.21
CA ALA A 35 -8.11 -26.43 -8.32
C ALA A 35 -7.70 -26.00 -9.73
N GLY A 36 -6.72 -26.66 -10.36
CA GLY A 36 -6.29 -26.35 -11.72
C GLY A 36 -7.42 -26.48 -12.75
N LYS A 37 -8.30 -27.48 -12.59
CA LYS A 37 -9.48 -27.65 -13.47
C LYS A 37 -10.60 -26.64 -13.20
N LEU A 38 -10.75 -26.19 -11.95
CA LEU A 38 -11.79 -25.23 -11.56
C LEU A 38 -11.41 -23.77 -11.84
N SER A 39 -10.11 -23.45 -11.85
CA SER A 39 -9.62 -22.07 -11.88
C SER A 39 -9.10 -21.59 -13.25
N GLU A 40 -9.35 -22.31 -14.35
CA GLU A 40 -8.76 -22.06 -15.69
C GLU A 40 -7.22 -22.00 -15.70
N PHE A 41 -6.57 -22.32 -14.57
CA PHE A 41 -5.15 -22.19 -14.37
C PHE A 41 -4.44 -23.44 -14.88
N SER A 42 -3.81 -23.33 -16.05
CA SER A 42 -3.00 -24.41 -16.63
C SER A 42 -1.51 -24.08 -16.52
N LEU A 43 -0.71 -25.03 -16.02
CA LEU A 43 0.75 -24.88 -16.00
C LEU A 43 1.34 -24.79 -17.41
N TYR A 44 0.64 -25.38 -18.39
CA TYR A 44 1.04 -25.35 -19.78
C TYR A 44 0.95 -23.94 -20.37
N THR A 45 -0.16 -23.24 -20.21
CA THR A 45 -0.32 -21.84 -20.67
C THR A 45 0.67 -20.92 -19.97
N LEU A 46 0.99 -21.17 -18.69
CA LEU A 46 2.02 -20.42 -17.98
C LEU A 46 3.40 -20.59 -18.63
N TRP A 47 3.79 -21.83 -18.94
CA TRP A 47 5.08 -22.12 -19.57
C TRP A 47 5.15 -21.57 -21.00
N ASP A 48 4.06 -21.69 -21.75
CA ASP A 48 3.94 -21.20 -23.13
C ASP A 48 3.93 -19.67 -23.21
N SER A 49 3.30 -18.99 -22.24
CA SER A 49 3.26 -17.53 -22.16
C SER A 49 4.52 -16.92 -21.52
N PHE A 50 5.39 -17.75 -20.93
CA PHE A 50 6.59 -17.27 -20.22
C PHE A 50 7.56 -16.49 -21.12
N PRO A 51 7.84 -16.91 -22.37
CA PRO A 51 8.65 -16.11 -23.30
C PRO A 51 8.03 -14.75 -23.62
N HIS A 52 6.70 -14.66 -23.82
CA HIS A 52 6.02 -13.41 -24.15
C HIS A 52 6.18 -12.31 -23.10
N PHE A 53 6.36 -12.70 -21.84
CA PHE A 53 6.69 -11.75 -20.78
C PHE A 53 8.04 -11.06 -21.02
N PHE A 54 9.05 -11.81 -21.48
CA PHE A 54 10.36 -11.24 -21.80
C PHE A 54 10.34 -10.45 -23.12
N ASP A 55 9.53 -10.85 -24.10
CA ASP A 55 9.32 -10.08 -25.32
C ASP A 55 8.76 -8.69 -24.97
N TYR A 56 7.72 -8.62 -24.13
CA TYR A 56 7.15 -7.36 -23.65
C TYR A 56 8.16 -6.49 -22.88
N LEU A 57 8.98 -7.10 -22.02
CA LEU A 57 10.04 -6.38 -21.31
C LEU A 57 11.09 -5.83 -22.28
N ALA A 58 11.49 -6.61 -23.28
CA ALA A 58 12.47 -6.19 -24.28
C ALA A 58 11.95 -5.04 -25.15
N GLU A 59 10.67 -5.07 -25.55
CA GLU A 59 10.01 -4.00 -26.29
C GLU A 59 9.82 -2.72 -25.46
N THR A 60 9.62 -2.87 -24.15
CA THR A 60 9.49 -1.73 -23.24
C THR A 60 10.82 -1.01 -23.05
N LEU A 61 11.95 -1.70 -23.06
CA LEU A 61 13.27 -1.09 -22.85
C LEU A 61 13.64 -0.11 -23.99
N PRO A 62 14.12 1.10 -23.66
CA PRO A 62 14.49 2.06 -24.69
C PRO A 62 15.76 1.62 -25.43
N VAL A 63 15.73 1.69 -26.76
CA VAL A 63 16.89 1.42 -27.61
C VAL A 63 17.78 2.66 -27.66
N LEU A 64 18.59 2.87 -26.62
CA LEU A 64 19.50 4.02 -26.54
C LEU A 64 20.81 3.74 -27.29
N HIS A 65 21.15 4.61 -28.23
CA HIS A 65 22.41 4.51 -28.98
C HIS A 65 23.47 5.42 -28.35
N TRP A 66 24.55 4.83 -27.82
CA TRP A 66 25.64 5.57 -27.15
C TRP A 66 26.17 6.77 -27.95
N ARG A 67 26.24 6.64 -29.28
CA ARG A 67 26.74 7.70 -30.18
C ARG A 67 25.75 8.85 -30.39
N GLN A 68 24.46 8.63 -30.14
CA GLN A 68 23.36 9.57 -30.39
C GLN A 68 22.65 9.95 -29.10
N LEU A 69 23.21 9.59 -27.94
CA LEU A 69 22.59 9.77 -26.63
C LEU A 69 22.17 11.22 -26.36
N PHE A 70 23.04 12.16 -26.76
CA PHE A 70 22.83 13.62 -26.62
C PHE A 70 22.40 14.29 -27.94
N ALA A 71 21.90 13.52 -28.92
CA ALA A 71 21.30 14.08 -30.11
C ALA A 71 19.91 14.69 -29.81
N ASP A 72 19.37 15.43 -30.76
CA ASP A 72 18.11 16.15 -30.62
C ASP A 72 16.90 15.22 -30.43
N GLY A 73 15.77 15.81 -30.02
CA GLY A 73 14.50 15.10 -29.75
C GLY A 73 13.82 14.43 -30.95
N HIS A 74 14.40 14.55 -32.14
CA HIS A 74 13.93 13.90 -33.37
C HIS A 74 14.77 12.68 -33.77
N THR A 75 15.86 12.40 -33.04
CA THR A 75 16.76 11.28 -33.35
C THR A 75 16.34 10.05 -32.53
N GLU A 76 15.87 9.01 -33.20
CA GLU A 76 15.53 7.74 -32.53
C GLU A 76 16.75 7.19 -31.76
N GLY A 77 16.53 6.85 -30.48
CA GLY A 77 17.57 6.38 -29.58
C GLY A 77 18.40 7.46 -28.89
N SER A 78 18.06 8.74 -29.03
CA SER A 78 18.55 9.81 -28.14
C SER A 78 17.73 9.89 -26.84
N LEU A 79 18.32 10.44 -25.78
CA LEU A 79 17.60 10.70 -24.52
C LEU A 79 16.49 11.74 -24.71
N ALA A 80 16.71 12.71 -25.58
CA ALA A 80 15.73 13.75 -25.87
C ALA A 80 14.50 13.17 -26.60
N TYR A 81 14.71 12.21 -27.50
CA TYR A 81 13.61 11.49 -28.15
C TYR A 81 12.87 10.63 -27.14
N TRP A 82 13.56 9.85 -26.31
CA TRP A 82 12.89 9.04 -25.28
C TRP A 82 12.05 9.90 -24.31
N GLY A 83 12.59 11.07 -23.93
CA GLY A 83 11.97 12.02 -23.02
C GLY A 83 11.08 13.10 -23.62
N TYR A 84 10.65 12.98 -24.88
CA TYR A 84 9.94 14.10 -25.54
C TYR A 84 8.61 14.49 -24.85
N ARG A 85 7.97 13.57 -24.11
CA ARG A 85 6.73 13.84 -23.35
C ARG A 85 6.93 14.16 -21.87
N LEU A 86 8.18 14.32 -21.41
CA LEU A 86 8.47 14.79 -20.04
C LEU A 86 7.71 16.08 -19.67
N PRO A 87 7.52 17.07 -20.58
CA PRO A 87 6.72 18.26 -20.27
C PRO A 87 5.26 17.97 -19.92
N ILE A 88 4.72 16.82 -20.33
CA ILE A 88 3.37 16.36 -19.99
C ILE A 88 3.40 15.44 -18.76
N GLN A 89 4.38 14.54 -18.69
CA GLN A 89 4.50 13.56 -17.60
C GLN A 89 4.86 14.20 -16.25
N LEU A 90 5.74 15.20 -16.23
CA LEU A 90 6.15 15.87 -14.99
C LEU A 90 4.99 16.57 -14.28
N PRO A 91 4.14 17.38 -14.95
CA PRO A 91 2.91 17.90 -14.35
C PRO A 91 1.97 16.81 -13.83
N LEU A 92 1.82 15.69 -14.54
CA LEU A 92 0.94 14.59 -14.12
C LEU A 92 1.46 13.87 -12.88
N ILE A 93 2.78 13.74 -12.73
CA ILE A 93 3.37 13.26 -11.48
C ILE A 93 3.12 14.23 -10.35
N TRP A 94 3.27 15.53 -10.60
CA TRP A 94 2.97 16.54 -9.61
C TRP A 94 1.50 16.49 -9.18
N GLU A 95 0.57 16.30 -10.11
CA GLU A 95 -0.85 16.06 -9.84
C GLU A 95 -1.06 14.81 -8.97
N THR A 96 -0.38 13.72 -9.30
CA THR A 96 -0.42 12.45 -8.56
C THR A 96 0.12 12.60 -7.14
N LEU A 97 1.21 13.35 -6.96
CA LEU A 97 1.79 13.67 -5.67
C LEU A 97 0.85 14.54 -4.83
N ASN A 98 0.27 15.58 -5.41
CA ASN A 98 -0.69 16.45 -4.73
C ASN A 98 -1.95 15.68 -4.32
N LEU A 99 -2.45 14.80 -5.18
CA LEU A 99 -3.55 13.90 -4.87
C LEU A 99 -3.26 13.05 -3.63
N ALA A 100 -2.10 12.38 -3.62
CA ALA A 100 -1.68 11.54 -2.50
C ALA A 100 -1.45 12.36 -1.21
N LEU A 101 -0.84 13.54 -1.31
CA LEU A 101 -0.65 14.47 -0.19
C LEU A 101 -1.98 14.95 0.38
N ALA A 102 -2.88 15.44 -0.47
CA ALA A 102 -4.17 15.97 -0.05
C ALA A 102 -5.02 14.88 0.63
N ALA A 103 -5.08 13.68 0.04
CA ALA A 103 -5.80 12.55 0.62
C ALA A 103 -5.20 12.19 1.99
N THR A 104 -3.86 12.10 2.08
CA THR A 104 -3.18 11.74 3.33
C THR A 104 -3.41 12.79 4.41
N VAL A 105 -3.28 14.08 4.11
CA VAL A 105 -3.49 15.16 5.09
C VAL A 105 -4.92 15.15 5.62
N LEU A 106 -5.91 15.04 4.74
CA LEU A 106 -7.32 14.95 5.14
C LEU A 106 -7.54 13.71 6.02
N SER A 107 -7.02 12.56 5.60
CA SER A 107 -7.20 11.31 6.33
C SER A 107 -6.52 11.33 7.69
N VAL A 108 -5.30 11.85 7.80
CA VAL A 108 -4.60 11.98 9.08
C VAL A 108 -5.37 12.89 10.02
N ALA A 109 -5.82 14.06 9.56
CA ALA A 109 -6.58 14.99 10.38
C ALA A 109 -7.87 14.35 10.90
N ALA A 110 -8.65 13.71 10.02
CA ALA A 110 -9.87 13.01 10.39
C ALA A 110 -9.59 11.82 11.33
N SER A 111 -8.56 11.02 11.03
CA SER A 111 -8.21 9.84 11.81
C SER A 111 -7.68 10.16 13.19
N VAL A 112 -7.00 11.29 13.40
CA VAL A 112 -6.60 11.72 14.75
C VAL A 112 -7.85 11.96 15.60
N VAL A 113 -8.81 12.73 15.08
CA VAL A 113 -10.07 13.02 15.78
C VAL A 113 -10.87 11.74 16.05
N LEU A 114 -11.10 10.94 15.00
CA LEU A 114 -11.83 9.68 15.13
C LEU A 114 -11.09 8.66 16.01
N GLY A 115 -9.76 8.67 16.02
CA GLY A 115 -8.91 7.79 16.82
C GLY A 115 -9.11 8.03 18.32
N PHE A 116 -9.11 9.29 18.75
CA PHE A 116 -9.43 9.64 20.15
C PHE A 116 -10.87 9.27 20.53
N LEU A 117 -11.84 9.48 19.63
CA LEU A 117 -13.24 9.11 19.89
C LEU A 117 -13.48 7.58 19.90
N ALA A 118 -12.67 6.82 19.18
CA ALA A 118 -12.75 5.35 19.10
C ALA A 118 -11.95 4.63 20.20
N ALA A 119 -11.04 5.33 20.88
CA ALA A 119 -10.17 4.74 21.90
C ALA A 119 -10.92 4.50 23.23
N GLY A 120 -10.74 3.32 23.82
CA GLY A 120 -11.42 2.90 25.04
C GLY A 120 -11.04 3.67 26.31
N ASN A 121 -9.82 4.19 26.38
CA ASN A 121 -9.28 4.92 27.54
C ASN A 121 -9.55 6.44 27.49
N THR A 122 -10.25 6.92 26.47
CA THR A 122 -10.49 8.35 26.21
C THR A 122 -11.87 8.84 26.72
N HIS A 123 -12.57 8.01 27.53
CA HIS A 123 -13.88 8.30 28.13
C HIS A 123 -15.00 8.66 27.12
N SER A 124 -14.88 8.21 25.87
CA SER A 124 -15.93 8.41 24.86
C SER A 124 -17.14 7.48 25.11
N PRO A 125 -18.37 7.91 24.80
CA PRO A 125 -19.56 7.09 24.99
C PRO A 125 -19.45 5.74 24.25
N PRO A 126 -19.89 4.61 24.85
CA PRO A 126 -19.77 3.29 24.24
C PRO A 126 -20.41 3.18 22.84
N GLY A 127 -21.55 3.87 22.63
CA GLY A 127 -22.24 3.91 21.34
C GLY A 127 -21.43 4.60 20.26
N VAL A 128 -20.88 5.79 20.54
CA VAL A 128 -20.00 6.53 19.61
C VAL A 128 -18.79 5.69 19.23
N ARG A 129 -18.14 5.07 20.23
CA ARG A 129 -17.00 4.19 20.02
C ARG A 129 -17.34 3.02 19.10
N PHE A 130 -18.46 2.34 19.35
CA PHE A 130 -18.91 1.22 18.53
C PHE A 130 -19.18 1.65 17.09
N THR A 131 -19.93 2.75 16.89
CA THR A 131 -20.27 3.27 15.57
C THR A 131 -19.02 3.65 14.78
N ILE A 132 -18.07 4.35 15.38
CA ILE A 132 -16.83 4.73 14.68
C ILE A 132 -16.02 3.48 14.31
N ARG A 133 -15.88 2.51 15.23
CA ARG A 133 -15.14 1.26 14.94
C ARG A 133 -15.81 0.44 13.84
N ALA A 134 -17.14 0.39 13.80
CA ALA A 134 -17.89 -0.27 12.73
C ALA A 134 -17.74 0.45 11.38
N LEU A 135 -17.86 1.79 11.36
CA LEU A 135 -17.64 2.59 10.15
C LEU A 135 -16.22 2.39 9.61
N VAL A 136 -15.22 2.46 10.49
CA VAL A 136 -13.80 2.25 10.15
C VAL A 136 -13.55 0.84 9.62
N ALA A 137 -14.22 -0.17 10.17
CA ALA A 137 -14.17 -1.54 9.66
C ALA A 137 -14.80 -1.66 8.27
N PHE A 138 -15.89 -0.94 8.01
CA PHE A 138 -16.49 -0.89 6.68
C PHE A 138 -15.57 -0.22 5.65
N LEU A 139 -15.05 0.97 5.95
CA LEU A 139 -14.20 1.75 5.03
C LEU A 139 -12.96 0.97 4.55
N ARG A 140 -12.37 0.14 5.42
CA ARG A 140 -11.18 -0.68 5.09
C ARG A 140 -11.49 -1.98 4.36
N THR A 141 -12.73 -2.46 4.41
CA THR A 141 -13.08 -3.79 3.86
C THR A 141 -13.07 -3.74 2.34
N MET A 142 -13.40 -2.57 1.77
CA MET A 142 -13.41 -2.38 0.34
C MET A 142 -12.01 -1.99 -0.18
N PRO A 143 -11.48 -2.66 -1.22
CA PRO A 143 -10.25 -2.26 -1.88
C PRO A 143 -10.36 -0.87 -2.49
N GLU A 144 -9.24 -0.14 -2.53
CA GLU A 144 -9.15 1.23 -3.06
C GLU A 144 -9.57 1.30 -4.52
N LEU A 145 -9.23 0.26 -5.31
CA LEU A 145 -9.65 0.15 -6.71
C LEU A 145 -11.16 0.06 -6.88
N ALA A 146 -11.83 -0.67 -5.99
CA ALA A 146 -13.29 -0.77 -6.04
C ALA A 146 -13.93 0.59 -5.73
N TRP A 147 -13.38 1.33 -4.74
CA TRP A 147 -13.84 2.70 -4.45
C TRP A 147 -13.64 3.62 -5.65
N ALA A 148 -12.47 3.55 -6.29
CA ALA A 148 -12.16 4.37 -7.44
C ALA A 148 -13.13 4.12 -8.60
N VAL A 149 -13.40 2.86 -8.95
CA VAL A 149 -14.36 2.53 -10.03
C VAL A 149 -15.76 3.07 -9.70
N MET A 150 -16.24 2.88 -8.48
CA MET A 150 -17.54 3.42 -8.05
C MET A 150 -17.60 4.95 -8.16
N PHE A 151 -16.55 5.65 -7.73
CA PHE A 151 -16.53 7.11 -7.80
C PHE A 151 -16.31 7.65 -9.20
N VAL A 152 -15.57 6.95 -10.07
CA VAL A 152 -15.45 7.30 -11.49
C VAL A 152 -16.82 7.17 -12.17
N MET A 153 -17.61 6.14 -11.83
CA MET A 153 -18.99 6.02 -12.34
C MET A 153 -19.90 7.13 -11.81
N ALA A 154 -19.70 7.60 -10.58
CA ALA A 154 -20.54 8.62 -9.96
C ALA A 154 -20.18 10.07 -10.38
N PHE A 155 -18.89 10.39 -10.47
CA PHE A 155 -18.38 11.74 -10.68
C PHE A 155 -17.70 11.95 -12.04
N GLY A 156 -17.52 10.89 -12.83
CA GLY A 156 -16.76 10.91 -14.07
C GLY A 156 -15.25 10.69 -13.86
N ILE A 157 -14.52 10.61 -14.97
CA ILE A 157 -13.06 10.47 -14.99
C ILE A 157 -12.41 11.72 -14.42
N GLY A 158 -11.43 11.54 -13.53
CA GLY A 158 -10.65 12.65 -12.98
C GLY A 158 -10.07 12.37 -11.60
N VAL A 159 -9.44 13.40 -11.02
CA VAL A 159 -8.70 13.33 -9.75
C VAL A 159 -9.62 13.11 -8.54
N ILE A 160 -10.84 13.65 -8.57
CA ILE A 160 -11.79 13.60 -7.45
C ILE A 160 -12.13 12.14 -7.06
N PRO A 161 -12.47 11.23 -7.99
CA PRO A 161 -12.63 9.81 -7.68
C PRO A 161 -11.45 9.18 -6.95
N GLY A 162 -10.23 9.44 -7.41
CA GLY A 162 -9.00 8.94 -6.79
C GLY A 162 -8.82 9.50 -5.38
N PHE A 163 -9.11 10.78 -5.21
CA PHE A 163 -9.00 11.46 -3.92
C PHE A 163 -9.94 10.84 -2.89
N LEU A 164 -11.21 10.67 -3.26
CA LEU A 164 -12.22 10.09 -2.38
C LEU A 164 -11.91 8.63 -2.04
N ALA A 165 -11.48 7.85 -3.03
CA ALA A 165 -11.09 6.46 -2.84
C ALA A 165 -9.93 6.31 -1.84
N LEU A 166 -8.85 7.08 -2.06
CA LEU A 166 -7.68 7.09 -1.16
C LEU A 166 -8.04 7.62 0.22
N ALA A 167 -8.78 8.74 0.29
CA ALA A 167 -9.10 9.39 1.56
C ALA A 167 -9.94 8.48 2.45
N LEU A 168 -11.00 7.87 1.91
CA LEU A 168 -11.91 7.01 2.68
C LEU A 168 -11.22 5.74 3.19
N HIS A 169 -10.47 5.06 2.31
CA HIS A 169 -9.71 3.88 2.72
C HIS A 169 -8.64 4.24 3.76
N THR A 170 -7.90 5.33 3.55
CA THR A 170 -6.86 5.80 4.47
C THR A 170 -7.44 6.23 5.82
N ILE A 171 -8.60 6.89 5.86
CA ILE A 171 -9.31 7.23 7.09
C ILE A 171 -9.62 5.96 7.88
N GLY A 172 -10.19 4.94 7.23
CA GLY A 172 -10.45 3.66 7.88
C GLY A 172 -9.16 3.03 8.42
N SER A 173 -8.12 2.98 7.60
CA SER A 173 -6.83 2.39 7.97
C SER A 173 -6.16 3.09 9.15
N LEU A 174 -5.96 4.42 9.08
CA LEU A 174 -5.27 5.20 10.10
C LEU A 174 -6.05 5.31 11.41
N THR A 175 -7.38 5.46 11.35
CA THR A 175 -8.20 5.58 12.57
C THR A 175 -8.01 4.36 13.48
N LYS A 176 -7.95 3.16 12.89
CA LYS A 176 -7.66 1.93 13.63
C LYS A 176 -6.31 1.95 14.32
N LEU A 177 -5.27 2.24 13.55
CA LEU A 177 -3.90 2.28 14.07
C LEU A 177 -3.77 3.33 15.18
N PHE A 178 -4.44 4.48 15.01
CA PHE A 178 -4.38 5.56 15.99
C PHE A 178 -5.15 5.21 17.27
N TYR A 179 -6.36 4.64 17.19
CA TYR A 179 -7.06 4.27 18.43
C TYR A 179 -6.35 3.13 19.17
N GLU A 180 -5.72 2.18 18.47
CA GLU A 180 -4.92 1.12 19.11
C GLU A 180 -3.67 1.69 19.79
N ALA A 181 -2.99 2.65 19.13
CA ALA A 181 -1.86 3.35 19.72
C ALA A 181 -2.28 4.15 20.97
N ILE A 182 -3.45 4.80 20.92
CA ILE A 182 -4.01 5.52 22.08
C ILE A 182 -4.38 4.55 23.20
N GLU A 183 -5.03 3.42 22.91
CA GLU A 183 -5.38 2.39 23.89
C GLU A 183 -4.14 1.75 24.55
N THR A 184 -3.02 1.67 23.83
CA THR A 184 -1.76 1.10 24.32
C THR A 184 -0.91 2.10 25.12
N ALA A 185 -1.20 3.40 25.02
CA ALA A 185 -0.44 4.44 25.74
C ALA A 185 -0.57 4.30 27.27
N SER A 186 0.49 4.66 28.00
CA SER A 186 0.50 4.53 29.46
C SER A 186 -0.51 5.49 30.10
N GLU A 187 -1.37 4.95 30.97
CA GLU A 187 -2.30 5.76 31.76
C GLU A 187 -1.65 6.48 32.95
N ARG A 188 -0.36 6.23 33.26
CA ARG A 188 0.29 6.84 34.43
C ARG A 188 0.28 8.38 34.37
N PRO A 189 0.67 9.04 33.26
CA PRO A 189 0.60 10.50 33.17
C PRO A 189 -0.84 11.02 33.21
N VAL A 190 -1.79 10.27 32.64
CA VAL A 190 -3.21 10.60 32.63
C VAL A 190 -3.79 10.62 34.05
N ARG A 191 -3.47 9.60 34.87
CA ARG A 191 -3.90 9.53 36.28
C ARG A 191 -3.21 10.58 37.14
N GLY A 192 -1.94 10.89 36.88
CA GLY A 192 -1.23 11.99 37.55
C GLY A 192 -1.91 13.34 37.31
N LEU A 193 -2.22 13.66 36.05
CA LEU A 193 -2.97 14.87 35.69
C LEU A 193 -4.37 14.87 36.32
N ALA A 194 -5.05 13.73 36.35
CA ALA A 194 -6.36 13.61 37.00
C ALA A 194 -6.31 13.95 38.50
N ALA A 195 -5.26 13.51 39.21
CA ALA A 195 -5.06 13.82 40.62
C ALA A 195 -4.81 15.32 40.88
N CYS A 196 -4.24 16.03 39.91
CA CYS A 196 -4.08 17.48 39.95
C CYS A 196 -5.35 18.26 39.54
N GLY A 197 -6.50 17.59 39.34
CA GLY A 197 -7.75 18.23 38.95
C GLY A 197 -7.87 18.55 37.46
N ALA A 198 -6.99 18.01 36.60
CA ALA A 198 -7.04 18.29 35.17
C ALA A 198 -8.33 17.73 34.53
N GLY A 199 -8.95 18.52 33.65
CA GLY A 199 -10.12 18.12 32.86
C GLY A 199 -9.79 17.08 31.77
N VAL A 200 -10.82 16.52 31.12
CA VAL A 200 -10.66 15.45 30.11
C VAL A 200 -9.76 15.89 28.95
N LEU A 201 -9.99 17.09 28.38
CA LEU A 201 -9.19 17.61 27.27
C LEU A 201 -7.73 17.87 27.67
N GLN A 202 -7.49 18.32 28.91
CA GLN A 202 -6.13 18.51 29.42
C GLN A 202 -5.40 17.16 29.56
N ARG A 203 -6.10 16.13 30.06
CA ARG A 203 -5.55 14.76 30.13
C ARG A 203 -5.22 14.18 28.76
N MET A 204 -6.08 14.40 27.75
CA MET A 204 -5.80 13.97 26.38
C MET A 204 -4.59 14.71 25.80
N ARG A 205 -4.55 16.05 25.93
CA ARG A 205 -3.51 16.90 25.33
C ARG A 205 -2.13 16.75 25.98
N PHE A 206 -2.08 16.60 27.30
CA PHE A 206 -0.81 16.56 28.05
C PHE A 206 -0.44 15.16 28.55
N GLY A 207 -1.40 14.24 28.64
CA GLY A 207 -1.15 12.86 29.06
C GLY A 207 -0.98 11.90 27.88
N LEU A 208 -1.95 11.86 26.95
CA LEU A 208 -1.96 10.89 25.86
C LEU A 208 -1.22 11.37 24.61
N TRP A 209 -1.53 12.58 24.13
CA TRP A 209 -1.00 13.12 22.86
C TRP A 209 0.54 13.06 22.75
N PRO A 210 1.33 13.43 23.78
CA PRO A 210 2.79 13.36 23.68
C PRO A 210 3.31 11.95 23.44
N GLN A 211 2.63 10.93 23.97
CA GLN A 211 3.01 9.52 23.81
C GLN A 211 2.66 8.98 22.41
N VAL A 212 1.54 9.41 21.84
CA VAL A 212 1.05 8.89 20.54
C VAL A 212 1.52 9.69 19.33
N LYS A 213 1.91 10.96 19.51
CA LYS A 213 2.32 11.85 18.42
C LYS A 213 3.43 11.26 17.53
N PRO A 214 4.51 10.63 18.05
CA PRO A 214 5.54 10.04 17.20
C PRO A 214 5.01 8.93 16.30
N ILE A 215 4.11 8.09 16.84
CA ILE A 215 3.47 6.99 16.12
C ILE A 215 2.53 7.53 15.04
N VAL A 216 1.72 8.54 15.37
CA VAL A 216 0.81 9.21 14.42
C VAL A 216 1.60 9.78 13.24
N LEU A 217 2.69 10.49 13.50
CA LEU A 217 3.56 11.05 12.45
C LEU A 217 4.22 9.96 11.60
N SER A 218 4.76 8.91 12.24
CA SER A 218 5.40 7.80 11.52
C SER A 218 4.44 7.12 10.56
N TYR A 219 3.21 6.82 10.98
CA TYR A 219 2.19 6.25 10.11
C TYR A 219 1.69 7.23 9.05
N SER A 220 1.69 8.53 9.32
CA SER A 220 1.31 9.56 8.34
C SER A 220 2.29 9.59 7.17
N PHE A 221 3.60 9.58 7.44
CA PHE A 221 4.62 9.54 6.39
C PHE A 221 4.59 8.25 5.59
N MET A 222 4.46 7.11 6.28
CA MET A 222 4.31 5.81 5.61
C MET A 222 3.05 5.77 4.72
N ARG A 223 1.95 6.39 5.16
CA ARG A 223 0.72 6.45 4.35
C ARG A 223 0.83 7.37 3.15
N LEU A 224 1.63 8.43 3.21
CA LEU A 224 1.88 9.27 2.05
C LEU A 224 2.50 8.48 0.89
N GLU A 225 3.55 7.71 1.16
CA GLU A 225 4.23 6.87 0.17
C GLU A 225 3.28 5.82 -0.41
N ILE A 226 2.53 5.14 0.47
CA ILE A 226 1.53 4.14 0.06
C ILE A 226 0.46 4.79 -0.82
N ASN A 227 -0.07 5.94 -0.44
CA ASN A 227 -1.12 6.63 -1.18
C ASN A 227 -0.62 7.12 -2.55
N PHE A 228 0.65 7.54 -2.65
CA PHE A 228 1.26 7.86 -3.94
C PHE A 228 1.30 6.62 -4.85
N ARG A 229 1.81 5.51 -4.34
CA ARG A 229 1.87 4.24 -5.09
C ARG A 229 0.48 3.74 -5.48
N GLN A 230 -0.52 3.88 -4.62
CA GLN A 230 -1.89 3.48 -4.93
C GLN A 230 -2.51 4.39 -5.98
N SER A 231 -2.26 5.70 -5.92
CA SER A 231 -2.81 6.67 -6.87
C SER A 231 -2.37 6.40 -8.31
N THR A 232 -1.16 5.88 -8.54
CA THR A 232 -0.72 5.48 -9.89
C THR A 232 -1.55 4.30 -10.44
N ILE A 233 -1.93 3.35 -9.58
CA ILE A 233 -2.81 2.24 -9.96
C ILE A 233 -4.25 2.74 -10.18
N LEU A 234 -4.74 3.65 -9.33
CA LEU A 234 -6.08 4.23 -9.50
C LEU A 234 -6.19 5.04 -10.82
N GLY A 235 -5.11 5.69 -11.26
CA GLY A 235 -5.08 6.39 -12.55
C GLY A 235 -5.40 5.47 -13.74
N LEU A 236 -5.05 4.18 -13.65
CA LEU A 236 -5.36 3.19 -14.69
C LEU A 236 -6.86 2.99 -14.90
N VAL A 237 -7.68 3.21 -13.86
CA VAL A 237 -9.15 3.06 -13.91
C VAL A 237 -9.88 4.39 -14.15
N GLY A 238 -9.15 5.46 -14.48
CA GLY A 238 -9.71 6.78 -14.78
C GLY A 238 -9.71 7.76 -13.61
N ALA A 239 -8.88 7.52 -12.58
CA ALA A 239 -8.74 8.46 -11.45
C ALA A 239 -7.73 9.61 -11.71
N GLY A 240 -7.30 9.83 -12.96
CA GLY A 240 -6.38 10.90 -13.35
C GLY A 240 -4.89 10.62 -13.08
N GLY A 241 -4.08 11.68 -13.16
CA GLY A 241 -2.64 11.63 -12.88
C GLY A 241 -1.80 10.78 -13.83
N ILE A 242 -0.60 10.41 -13.38
CA ILE A 242 0.40 9.70 -14.17
C ILE A 242 -0.03 8.27 -14.55
N GLY A 243 -0.88 7.65 -13.73
CA GLY A 243 -1.44 6.33 -14.02
C GLY A 243 -2.31 6.34 -15.29
N GLN A 244 -3.11 7.39 -15.49
CA GLN A 244 -3.95 7.49 -16.68
C GLN A 244 -3.10 7.64 -17.96
N GLU A 245 -2.02 8.42 -17.89
CA GLU A 245 -1.06 8.57 -18.98
C GLU A 245 -0.32 7.26 -19.27
N LEU A 246 0.09 6.52 -18.24
CA LEU A 246 0.68 5.19 -18.39
C LEU A 246 -0.28 4.24 -19.12
N MET A 247 -1.54 4.17 -18.68
CA MET A 247 -2.57 3.35 -19.34
C MET A 247 -2.82 3.78 -20.79
N THR A 248 -2.76 5.08 -21.06
CA THR A 248 -2.93 5.63 -22.41
C THR A 248 -1.77 5.20 -23.32
N ASN A 249 -0.54 5.25 -22.83
CA ASN A 249 0.63 4.81 -23.60
C ASN A 249 0.64 3.31 -23.86
N ILE A 250 0.22 2.51 -22.88
CA ILE A 250 0.03 1.05 -23.06
C ILE A 250 -1.01 0.78 -24.15
N LYS A 251 -2.16 1.48 -24.12
CA LYS A 251 -3.23 1.30 -25.12
C LYS A 251 -2.88 1.78 -26.53
N LEU A 252 -1.89 2.66 -26.65
CA LEU A 252 -1.40 3.19 -27.93
C LEU A 252 -0.12 2.49 -28.41
N ASP A 253 0.30 1.41 -27.74
CA ASP A 253 1.54 0.68 -28.04
C ASP A 253 2.81 1.57 -28.05
N ARG A 254 2.80 2.64 -27.24
CA ARG A 254 3.92 3.59 -27.11
C ARG A 254 4.91 3.13 -26.04
N TYR A 255 5.60 2.03 -26.31
CA TYR A 255 6.47 1.35 -25.35
C TYR A 255 7.66 2.19 -24.86
N ASP A 256 8.17 3.09 -25.72
CA ASP A 256 9.14 4.12 -25.36
C ASP A 256 8.62 5.04 -24.24
N GLN A 257 7.34 5.43 -24.31
CA GLN A 257 6.70 6.29 -23.33
C GLN A 257 6.27 5.52 -22.08
N VAL A 258 5.97 4.23 -22.20
CA VAL A 258 5.73 3.34 -21.05
C VAL A 258 6.99 3.24 -20.19
N SER A 259 8.16 2.98 -20.78
CA SER A 259 9.40 2.83 -20.00
C SER A 259 9.83 4.10 -19.29
N ILE A 260 9.77 5.26 -19.95
CA ILE A 260 10.14 6.51 -19.27
C ILE A 260 9.16 6.84 -18.14
N THR A 261 7.86 6.61 -18.34
CA THR A 261 6.84 6.81 -17.31
C THR A 261 7.08 5.87 -16.11
N MET A 262 7.39 4.60 -16.37
CA MET A 262 7.74 3.64 -15.31
C MET A 262 9.01 4.05 -14.56
N LEU A 263 10.08 4.45 -15.26
CA LEU A 263 11.30 4.93 -14.62
C LEU A 263 11.00 6.14 -13.73
N LEU A 264 10.21 7.09 -14.22
CA LEU A 264 9.87 8.30 -13.50
C LEU A 264 9.05 7.97 -12.23
N ILE A 265 8.09 7.04 -12.31
CA ILE A 265 7.37 6.53 -11.12
C ILE A 265 8.34 5.89 -10.12
N ILE A 266 9.26 5.04 -10.59
CA ILE A 266 10.26 4.37 -9.72
C ILE A 266 11.12 5.42 -9.01
N VAL A 267 11.66 6.39 -9.73
CA VAL A 267 12.50 7.45 -9.17
C VAL A 267 11.73 8.22 -8.08
N VAL A 268 10.49 8.65 -8.36
CA VAL A 268 9.69 9.42 -7.40
C VAL A 268 9.31 8.57 -6.18
N VAL A 269 8.93 7.31 -6.37
CA VAL A 269 8.64 6.39 -5.26
C VAL A 269 9.88 6.20 -4.38
N SER A 270 11.06 5.95 -4.98
CA SER A 270 12.30 5.80 -4.23
C SER A 270 12.69 7.07 -3.47
N MET A 271 12.47 8.25 -4.06
CA MET A 271 12.67 9.53 -3.37
C MET A 271 11.70 9.71 -2.19
N LEU A 272 10.42 9.37 -2.36
CA LEU A 272 9.41 9.45 -1.31
C LEU A 272 9.68 8.49 -0.16
N ASP A 273 10.11 7.26 -0.45
CA ASP A 273 10.48 6.26 0.56
C ASP A 273 11.71 6.73 1.35
N ALA A 274 12.77 7.18 0.66
CA ALA A 274 13.95 7.73 1.31
C ALA A 274 13.63 8.94 2.21
N LEU A 275 12.81 9.87 1.72
CA LEU A 275 12.37 11.04 2.50
C LEU A 275 11.52 10.62 3.71
N SER A 276 10.60 9.68 3.52
CA SER A 276 9.74 9.16 4.59
C SER A 276 10.54 8.42 5.66
N GLY A 277 11.55 7.64 5.26
CA GLY A 277 12.50 6.97 6.15
C GLY A 277 13.30 7.97 6.98
N TRP A 278 13.86 9.00 6.35
CA TRP A 278 14.60 10.05 7.03
C TRP A 278 13.74 10.83 8.04
N LEU A 279 12.53 11.24 7.64
CA LEU A 279 11.59 11.94 8.53
C LEU A 279 11.16 11.08 9.72
N ARG A 280 10.99 9.77 9.52
CA ARG A 280 10.62 8.83 10.59
C ARG A 280 11.73 8.67 11.62
N GLN A 281 13.00 8.58 11.20
CA GLN A 281 14.14 8.51 12.13
C GLN A 281 14.18 9.73 13.03
N GLN A 282 14.05 10.93 12.45
CA GLN A 282 14.04 12.20 13.19
C GLN A 282 12.90 12.27 14.23
N VAL A 283 11.71 11.76 13.90
CA VAL A 283 10.54 11.85 14.78
C VAL A 283 10.50 10.75 15.85
N VAL A 284 10.99 9.54 15.55
CA VAL A 284 10.88 8.37 16.43
C VAL A 284 12.12 8.23 17.32
N GLU A 285 13.32 8.45 16.78
CA GLU A 285 14.55 8.20 17.52
C GLU A 285 14.95 9.39 18.40
N GLY A 286 14.50 10.61 18.04
CA GLY A 286 14.97 11.86 18.65
C GLY A 286 16.46 12.05 18.36
N ASP A 287 16.90 13.28 18.13
CA ASP A 287 18.35 13.54 18.00
C ASP A 287 19.09 12.89 19.19
N LYS A 288 20.02 11.98 18.86
CA LYS A 288 21.02 11.49 19.81
C LYS A 288 22.00 12.61 20.14
#